data_AF-A0A3R7GH94-F1
#
_entry.id   AF-A0A3R7GH94-F1
#
_cell.length_a   1.000
_cell.length_b   1.000
_cell.length_c   1.000
_cell.angle_alpha   90.00
_cell.angle_beta   90.00
_cell.angle_gamma   90.00
#
_symmetry.space_group_name_H-M   'P 1'
#
loop_
_entity.id
_entity.type
_entity.pdbx_description
1 polymer ?
#
loop_
_entity_poly.entity_id
_entity_poly.type
_entity_poly.pdbx_seq_one_letter_code
_entity_poly.pdbx_strand_id
1 'polypeptide(L)'
;MVPEPESSAESAASPPPRDRSSGAFSRHVSRVTDRLGDLLPYAVVPFVLSLLEVDKIERTLDPHRTSFSVQFSLPSPLLELWSLVDPPDPASTGSSTTTGWDTGAPFEGSGGAAPVGGPTTTGPEITIETPVESIVLPVDAVGSAEIAWLGIALLAYGAIGAAVAAAYLGGIDRRLRDEPAVLLACVVDYAPRLFAYYLVVFAAFLALLPIALIAPALVILAIPLVLVLGYLFYAAPFLLVVADAGVLEAFRRSYAFAMAGGAYFRFAVGHVVAAAIVSLVLSILLNGGVVGFALALLIASPVGLVLTAATVSLCQELVDADDKPHRAPSVDRDRFDSST
;
A
#
# COMPACT_ATOMS: atom_id res chain seq x y z
N MET A 1 48.58 6.06 -61.22
CA MET A 1 47.27 5.39 -61.12
C MET A 1 47.23 4.67 -59.79
N VAL A 2 46.57 5.27 -58.81
CA VAL A 2 46.39 4.72 -57.45
C VAL A 2 44.91 4.34 -57.36
N PRO A 3 44.55 3.12 -56.93
CA PRO A 3 43.15 2.73 -56.77
C PRO A 3 42.57 3.38 -55.50
N GLU A 4 41.37 3.94 -55.61
CA GLU A 4 40.59 4.44 -54.47
C GLU A 4 40.07 3.27 -53.61
N PRO A 5 40.06 3.39 -52.27
CA PRO A 5 39.37 2.43 -51.42
C PRO A 5 37.85 2.65 -51.50
N GLU A 6 37.13 1.59 -51.86
CA GLU A 6 35.67 1.55 -51.86
C GLU A 6 35.12 1.84 -50.46
N SER A 7 34.43 2.97 -50.34
CA SER A 7 33.59 3.32 -49.20
C SER A 7 32.42 2.33 -49.12
N SER A 8 32.64 1.22 -48.42
CA SER A 8 31.57 0.36 -47.93
C SER A 8 30.86 1.11 -46.79
N ALA A 9 29.93 1.99 -47.17
CA ALA A 9 28.93 2.53 -46.27
C ALA A 9 27.98 1.40 -45.88
N GLU A 10 28.44 0.55 -44.98
CA GLU A 10 27.60 -0.38 -44.23
C GLU A 10 26.70 0.48 -43.36
N SER A 11 25.53 0.77 -43.94
CA SER A 11 24.39 1.38 -43.27
C SER A 11 24.03 0.49 -42.09
N ALA A 12 24.64 0.77 -40.95
CA ALA A 12 24.24 0.26 -39.65
C ALA A 12 22.82 0.76 -39.38
N ALA A 13 21.85 0.04 -39.94
CA ALA A 13 20.44 0.17 -39.61
C ALA A 13 20.34 -0.10 -38.10
N SER A 14 20.33 0.99 -37.34
CA SER A 14 20.06 0.96 -35.91
C SER A 14 18.74 0.20 -35.73
N PRO A 15 18.71 -0.90 -34.97
CA PRO A 15 17.49 -1.64 -34.76
C PRO A 15 16.45 -0.67 -34.17
N PRO A 16 15.18 -0.75 -34.61
CA PRO A 16 14.14 0.14 -34.13
C PRO A 16 14.05 0.04 -32.60
N PRO A 17 13.77 1.15 -31.90
CA PRO A 17 13.65 1.15 -30.45
C PRO A 17 12.46 0.28 -30.07
N ARG A 18 12.71 -0.99 -29.74
CA ARG A 18 11.70 -1.88 -29.16
C ARG A 18 11.09 -1.18 -27.96
N ASP A 19 9.76 -1.23 -27.87
CA ASP A 19 8.92 -0.75 -26.77
C ASP A 19 9.45 -1.14 -25.37
N ARG A 20 10.44 -0.41 -24.85
CA ARG A 20 10.94 -0.57 -23.46
C ARG A 20 9.99 0.02 -22.43
N SER A 21 8.87 0.60 -22.87
CA SER A 21 8.02 1.49 -22.10
C SER A 21 6.88 0.79 -21.35
N SER A 22 6.34 -0.32 -21.86
CA SER A 22 5.15 -1.00 -21.34
C SER A 22 5.43 -2.08 -20.28
N GLY A 23 6.70 -2.42 -20.03
CA GLY A 23 7.08 -3.59 -19.22
C GLY A 23 7.76 -3.31 -17.88
N ALA A 24 7.65 -2.11 -17.28
CA ALA A 24 8.35 -1.81 -16.03
C ALA A 24 7.88 -2.74 -14.89
N PHE A 25 6.58 -2.80 -14.64
CA PHE A 25 6.00 -3.69 -13.62
C PHE A 25 6.32 -5.17 -13.88
N SER A 26 6.04 -5.67 -15.09
CA SER A 26 6.25 -7.08 -15.43
C SER A 26 7.72 -7.49 -15.34
N ARG A 27 8.66 -6.60 -15.69
CA ARG A 27 10.11 -6.84 -15.54
C ARG A 27 10.50 -7.05 -14.08
N HIS A 28 10.04 -6.20 -13.16
CA HIS A 28 10.36 -6.34 -11.74
C HIS A 28 9.68 -7.58 -11.13
N VAL A 29 8.42 -7.84 -11.50
CA VAL A 29 7.73 -9.07 -11.07
C VAL A 29 8.44 -10.32 -11.57
N SER A 30 8.86 -10.36 -12.84
CA SER A 30 9.58 -11.52 -13.40
C SER A 30 10.91 -11.73 -12.68
N ARG A 31 11.70 -10.65 -12.50
CA ARG A 31 12.98 -10.68 -11.77
C ARG A 31 12.83 -11.25 -10.36
N VAL A 32 11.76 -10.88 -9.67
CA VAL A 32 11.46 -11.36 -8.30
C VAL A 32 10.96 -12.79 -8.32
N THR A 33 10.12 -13.17 -9.29
CA THR A 33 9.56 -14.52 -9.42
C THR A 33 10.66 -15.54 -9.72
N ASP A 34 11.63 -15.17 -10.56
CA ASP A 34 12.82 -15.98 -10.84
C ASP A 34 13.66 -16.25 -9.58
N ARG A 35 13.57 -15.37 -8.58
CA ARG A 35 14.27 -15.47 -7.28
C ARG A 35 13.34 -15.82 -6.12
N LEU A 36 12.12 -16.27 -6.40
CA LEU A 36 11.10 -16.47 -5.37
C LEU A 36 11.54 -17.51 -4.33
N GLY A 37 12.30 -18.53 -4.74
CA GLY A 37 12.83 -19.55 -3.82
C GLY A 37 13.69 -18.96 -2.70
N ASP A 38 14.51 -17.95 -3.01
CA ASP A 38 15.38 -17.28 -2.03
C ASP A 38 14.62 -16.30 -1.13
N LEU A 39 13.47 -15.81 -1.62
CA LEU A 39 12.62 -14.85 -0.92
C LEU A 39 11.49 -15.50 -0.12
N LEU A 40 11.17 -16.77 -0.38
CA LEU A 40 10.06 -17.49 0.23
C LEU A 40 10.06 -17.46 1.77
N PRO A 41 11.21 -17.49 2.50
CA PRO A 41 11.20 -17.34 3.95
C PRO A 41 10.54 -16.04 4.45
N TYR A 42 10.54 -14.97 3.66
CA TYR A 42 9.90 -13.71 4.02
C TYR A 42 8.37 -13.73 3.86
N ALA A 43 7.81 -14.70 3.12
CA ALA A 43 6.36 -14.86 2.99
C ALA A 43 5.70 -15.17 4.35
N VAL A 44 6.48 -15.68 5.32
CA VAL A 44 6.03 -15.91 6.70
C VAL A 44 5.57 -14.61 7.37
N VAL A 45 6.20 -13.46 7.04
CA VAL A 45 5.83 -12.18 7.65
C VAL A 45 4.39 -11.77 7.32
N PRO A 46 3.99 -11.57 6.05
CA PRO A 46 2.61 -11.23 5.73
C PRO A 46 1.62 -12.34 6.10
N PHE A 47 2.06 -13.61 6.13
CA PHE A 47 1.23 -14.72 6.61
C PHE A 47 0.88 -14.59 8.11
N VAL A 48 1.90 -14.37 8.95
CA VAL A 48 1.71 -14.21 10.40
C VAL A 48 0.93 -12.94 10.72
N LEU A 49 1.24 -11.82 10.07
CA LEU A 49 0.52 -10.56 10.29
C LEU A 49 -0.97 -10.70 9.93
N SER A 50 -1.29 -11.37 8.81
CA SER A 50 -2.68 -11.69 8.45
C SER A 50 -3.41 -12.53 9.52
N LEU A 51 -2.70 -13.43 10.20
CA LEU A 51 -3.26 -14.29 11.25
C LEU A 51 -3.45 -13.59 12.59
N LEU A 52 -2.69 -12.52 12.85
CA LEU A 52 -2.81 -11.73 14.08
C LEU A 52 -4.08 -10.87 14.12
N GLU A 53 -4.72 -10.67 12.96
CA GLU A 53 -5.99 -9.94 12.83
C GLU A 53 -7.20 -10.82 13.14
N VAL A 54 -7.27 -11.33 14.39
CA VAL A 54 -8.29 -12.30 14.84
C VAL A 54 -9.72 -11.81 14.57
N ASP A 55 -10.01 -10.53 14.80
CA ASP A 55 -11.33 -9.95 14.56
C ASP A 55 -11.78 -10.07 13.09
N LYS A 56 -10.84 -9.96 12.14
CA LYS A 56 -11.14 -10.10 10.70
C LYS A 56 -11.36 -11.56 10.32
N ILE A 57 -10.64 -12.48 10.96
CA ILE A 57 -10.80 -13.93 10.78
C ILE A 57 -12.19 -14.35 11.26
N GLU A 58 -12.58 -13.97 12.48
CA GLU A 58 -13.90 -14.32 13.03
C GLU A 58 -15.04 -13.83 12.14
N ARG A 59 -14.95 -12.60 11.61
CA ARG A 59 -15.94 -12.05 10.68
C ARG A 59 -16.03 -12.81 9.36
N THR A 60 -14.91 -13.29 8.86
CA THR A 60 -14.84 -14.04 7.59
C THR A 60 -15.39 -15.45 7.74
N LEU A 61 -15.25 -16.04 8.94
CA LEU A 61 -15.72 -17.39 9.23
C LEU A 61 -17.22 -17.45 9.58
N ASP A 62 -17.89 -16.30 9.73
CA ASP A 62 -19.33 -16.23 9.96
C ASP A 62 -20.11 -16.69 8.70
N PRO A 63 -20.80 -17.84 8.74
CA PRO A 63 -21.35 -18.50 7.55
C PRO A 63 -22.52 -17.75 6.87
N HIS A 64 -23.01 -16.65 7.46
CA HIS A 64 -24.19 -15.92 6.96
C HIS A 64 -23.82 -14.65 6.19
N ARG A 65 -22.54 -14.45 5.84
CA ARG A 65 -22.06 -13.21 5.22
C ARG A 65 -21.30 -13.48 3.94
N THR A 66 -21.67 -12.75 2.90
CA THR A 66 -20.93 -12.69 1.64
C THR A 66 -20.56 -11.23 1.40
N SER A 67 -19.29 -10.96 1.12
CA SER A 67 -18.82 -9.64 0.75
C SER A 67 -18.02 -9.71 -0.54
N PHE A 68 -18.32 -8.78 -1.44
CA PHE A 68 -17.53 -8.54 -2.64
C PHE A 68 -16.85 -7.17 -2.49
N SER A 69 -15.54 -7.18 -2.34
CA SER A 69 -14.73 -5.96 -2.23
C SER A 69 -13.67 -5.95 -3.33
N VAL A 70 -13.43 -4.76 -3.89
CA VAL A 70 -12.33 -4.51 -4.82
C VAL A 70 -11.49 -3.42 -4.20
N GLN A 71 -10.28 -3.77 -3.78
CA GLN A 71 -9.36 -2.85 -3.12
C GLN A 71 -8.27 -2.39 -4.09
N PHE A 72 -8.06 -1.08 -4.12
CA PHE A 72 -6.97 -0.46 -4.86
C PHE A 72 -5.86 -0.12 -3.87
N SER A 73 -4.85 -1.00 -3.77
CA SER A 73 -3.74 -0.82 -2.86
C SER A 73 -2.55 -0.19 -3.58
N LEU A 74 -2.06 0.93 -3.04
CA LEU A 74 -0.77 1.49 -3.45
C LEU A 74 0.36 0.62 -2.87
N PRO A 75 1.58 0.66 -3.45
CA PRO A 75 2.69 -0.10 -2.90
C PRO A 75 2.94 0.27 -1.43
N SER A 76 2.85 -0.72 -0.55
CA SER A 76 3.04 -0.56 0.88
C SER A 76 4.14 -1.50 1.38
N PRO A 77 4.81 -1.18 2.51
CA PRO A 77 5.87 -2.04 3.04
C PRO A 77 5.40 -3.43 3.48
N LEU A 78 4.12 -3.57 3.85
CA LEU A 78 3.54 -4.78 4.39
C LEU A 78 2.24 -5.09 3.65
N LEU A 79 2.33 -5.83 2.55
CA LEU A 79 1.17 -6.36 1.85
C LEU A 79 0.75 -7.70 2.46
N GLU A 80 -0.21 -7.64 3.39
CA GLU A 80 -0.86 -8.81 3.98
C GLU A 80 -2.24 -9.06 3.38
N LEU A 81 -2.90 -10.16 3.74
CA LEU A 81 -4.22 -10.54 3.19
C LEU A 81 -5.21 -9.37 3.26
N TRP A 82 -5.32 -8.74 4.41
CA TRP A 82 -6.28 -7.66 4.67
C TRP A 82 -5.93 -6.31 4.05
N SER A 83 -4.75 -6.20 3.43
CA SER A 83 -4.36 -5.04 2.61
C SER A 83 -4.78 -5.17 1.15
N LEU A 84 -5.26 -6.35 0.77
CA LEU A 84 -5.70 -6.71 -0.58
C LEU A 84 -7.21 -6.97 -0.64
N VAL A 85 -7.86 -7.27 0.48
CA VAL A 85 -9.29 -7.56 0.52
C VAL A 85 -9.88 -7.09 1.85
N ASP A 86 -11.07 -6.48 1.77
CA ASP A 86 -11.80 -6.08 2.96
C ASP A 86 -12.55 -7.28 3.55
N PRO A 87 -12.49 -7.50 4.88
CA PRO A 87 -13.32 -8.49 5.53
C PRO A 87 -14.81 -8.11 5.42
N PRO A 88 -15.73 -9.06 5.58
CA PRO A 88 -17.16 -8.75 5.63
C PRO A 88 -17.47 -7.69 6.69
N ASP A 89 -18.37 -6.76 6.35
CA ASP A 89 -18.80 -5.71 7.27
C ASP A 89 -19.34 -6.29 8.58
N PRO A 90 -19.11 -5.64 9.73
CA PRO A 90 -19.76 -6.00 10.98
C PRO A 90 -21.29 -5.94 10.80
N ALA A 91 -22.04 -6.70 11.61
CA ALA A 91 -23.49 -6.77 11.41
C ALA A 91 -24.04 -5.42 11.80
N SER A 92 -24.37 -4.60 10.81
CA SER A 92 -25.22 -3.47 11.06
C SER A 92 -26.57 -4.04 11.45
N THR A 93 -26.96 -3.85 12.70
CA THR A 93 -28.37 -3.91 13.06
C THR A 93 -29.06 -2.78 12.29
N GLY A 94 -29.45 -3.04 11.05
CA GLY A 94 -30.22 -2.13 10.19
C GLY A 94 -29.42 -1.14 9.35
N SER A 95 -29.10 -1.54 8.11
CA SER A 95 -29.48 -0.80 6.89
C SER A 95 -28.91 -1.50 5.66
N SER A 96 -29.73 -2.34 5.05
CA SER A 96 -29.50 -2.83 3.70
C SER A 96 -29.59 -1.65 2.74
N THR A 97 -28.45 -1.19 2.21
CA THR A 97 -28.48 -0.54 0.90
C THR A 97 -28.53 -1.65 -0.13
N THR A 98 -29.71 -2.25 -0.29
CA THR A 98 -30.00 -3.04 -1.49
C THR A 98 -29.96 -2.08 -2.67
N THR A 99 -28.88 -2.09 -3.43
CA THR A 99 -28.89 -1.59 -4.81
C THR A 99 -29.66 -2.63 -5.65
N GLY A 100 -30.96 -2.72 -5.41
CA GLY A 100 -31.89 -3.38 -6.32
C GLY A 100 -32.13 -2.43 -7.47
N TRP A 101 -31.74 -2.82 -8.68
CA TRP A 101 -32.22 -2.17 -9.88
C TRP A 101 -33.74 -2.31 -9.91
N ASP A 102 -34.43 -1.21 -9.62
CA ASP A 102 -35.86 -1.04 -9.85
C ASP A 102 -36.13 -1.30 -11.33
N THR A 103 -36.60 -2.52 -11.60
CA THR A 103 -37.15 -2.87 -12.89
C THR A 103 -38.62 -2.50 -12.79
N GLY A 104 -38.98 -1.39 -13.44
CA GLY A 104 -40.28 -0.76 -13.26
C GLY A 104 -41.49 -1.67 -13.49
N ALA A 105 -42.53 -1.46 -12.69
CA ALA A 105 -43.91 -1.71 -13.05
C ALA A 105 -44.77 -0.56 -12.49
N PRO A 106 -45.65 0.06 -13.29
CA PRO A 106 -46.33 1.30 -12.93
C PRO A 106 -47.75 1.04 -12.40
N PHE A 107 -48.21 1.93 -11.51
CA PHE A 107 -49.60 2.07 -11.03
C PHE A 107 -50.26 0.87 -10.35
N GLU A 108 -50.44 0.97 -9.03
CA GLU A 108 -51.67 0.50 -8.38
C GLU A 108 -51.96 1.33 -7.13
N GLY A 109 -53.10 2.02 -7.14
CA GLY A 109 -53.64 2.73 -5.99
C GLY A 109 -54.72 1.92 -5.29
N SER A 110 -54.78 1.98 -3.97
CA SER A 110 -55.99 1.72 -3.17
C SER A 110 -55.74 2.10 -1.71
N GLY A 111 -56.68 2.85 -1.13
CA GLY A 111 -56.55 3.51 0.17
C GLY A 111 -56.74 2.62 1.41
N GLY A 112 -56.50 3.22 2.58
CA GLY A 112 -56.77 2.65 3.90
C GLY A 112 -56.48 3.66 5.01
N ALA A 113 -57.49 3.93 5.84
CA ALA A 113 -57.61 4.99 6.84
C ALA A 113 -56.58 5.01 7.99
N ALA A 114 -56.35 6.22 8.51
CA ALA A 114 -55.68 6.52 9.77
C ALA A 114 -56.57 6.30 11.00
N PRO A 115 -55.97 6.30 12.22
CA PRO A 115 -56.64 6.90 13.38
C PRO A 115 -55.81 8.01 14.06
N VAL A 116 -56.56 8.91 14.69
CA VAL A 116 -56.16 10.18 15.33
C VAL A 116 -56.00 10.01 16.85
N GLY A 117 -55.02 10.71 17.44
CA GLY A 117 -54.95 11.04 18.88
C GLY A 117 -53.69 11.85 19.24
N GLY A 118 -53.81 13.15 19.56
CA GLY A 118 -52.70 14.07 19.96
C GLY A 118 -52.48 14.17 21.49
N PRO A 119 -51.88 15.25 22.07
CA PRO A 119 -51.14 16.40 21.50
C PRO A 119 -49.76 16.72 22.18
N THR A 120 -49.03 17.71 21.62
CA THR A 120 -47.87 18.50 22.16
C THR A 120 -46.54 17.75 22.42
N THR A 121 -45.35 18.14 21.94
CA THR A 121 -44.71 19.45 21.74
C THR A 121 -43.70 19.42 20.57
N THR A 122 -43.70 20.46 19.74
CA THR A 122 -42.75 20.70 18.64
C THR A 122 -41.39 21.21 19.12
N GLY A 123 -40.38 20.36 19.04
CA GLY A 123 -39.02 20.70 18.61
C GLY A 123 -38.60 19.66 17.56
N PRO A 124 -37.65 19.93 16.63
CA PRO A 124 -37.12 18.87 15.78
C PRO A 124 -36.27 17.96 16.67
N GLU A 125 -36.92 16.97 17.27
CA GLU A 125 -36.28 15.84 17.92
C GLU A 125 -35.73 14.94 16.81
N ILE A 126 -34.49 15.21 16.43
CA ILE A 126 -33.74 14.34 15.53
C ILE A 126 -33.18 13.23 16.41
N THR A 127 -33.98 12.18 16.59
CA THR A 127 -33.54 10.92 17.17
C THR A 127 -32.64 10.23 16.15
N ILE A 128 -31.33 10.43 16.27
CA ILE A 128 -30.34 9.64 15.54
C ILE A 128 -30.19 8.33 16.31
N GLU A 129 -30.97 7.32 15.93
CA GLU A 129 -30.70 5.95 16.40
C GLU A 129 -29.47 5.41 15.65
N THR A 130 -28.31 5.49 16.30
CA THR A 130 -27.11 4.78 15.87
C THR A 130 -27.19 3.32 16.31
N PRO A 131 -26.96 2.33 15.42
CA PRO A 131 -27.02 0.89 15.75
C PRO A 131 -25.79 0.38 16.52
N VAL A 132 -25.04 1.29 17.13
CA VAL A 132 -23.97 1.00 18.07
C VAL A 132 -24.42 1.68 19.35
N GLU A 133 -24.44 0.95 20.46
CA GLU A 133 -24.45 1.55 21.78
C GLU A 133 -23.32 2.58 21.80
N SER A 134 -23.66 3.85 21.61
CA SER A 134 -22.69 4.93 21.64
C SER A 134 -22.30 5.02 23.11
N ILE A 135 -21.26 4.29 23.48
CA ILE A 135 -20.54 4.56 24.70
C ILE A 135 -19.85 5.90 24.42
N VAL A 136 -20.61 6.98 24.62
CA VAL A 136 -20.08 8.34 24.71
C VAL A 136 -19.27 8.33 25.99
N LEU A 137 -18.02 7.88 25.90
CA LEU A 137 -17.06 8.09 26.97
C LEU A 137 -16.92 9.61 27.09
N PRO A 138 -17.36 10.23 28.19
CA PRO A 138 -17.05 11.63 28.43
C PRO A 138 -15.54 11.77 28.29
N VAL A 139 -15.05 12.73 27.53
CA VAL A 139 -13.61 12.97 27.41
C VAL A 139 -13.02 13.24 28.81
N ASP A 140 -13.86 13.74 29.72
CA ASP A 140 -13.61 13.97 31.13
C ASP A 140 -13.44 12.67 31.96
N ALA A 141 -13.98 11.54 31.48
CA ALA A 141 -13.87 10.22 32.10
C ALA A 141 -12.60 9.47 31.67
N VAL A 142 -11.97 9.87 30.55
CA VAL A 142 -10.67 9.36 30.15
C VAL A 142 -9.61 10.10 30.96
N GLY A 143 -9.23 9.53 32.10
CA GLY A 143 -8.19 10.09 32.95
C GLY A 143 -6.87 10.30 32.18
N SER A 144 -6.07 11.29 32.58
CA SER A 144 -4.75 11.55 31.98
C SER A 144 -3.84 10.31 31.95
N ALA A 145 -4.01 9.41 32.92
CA ALA A 145 -3.34 8.12 32.98
C ALA A 145 -3.72 7.18 31.81
N GLU A 146 -5.00 7.13 31.42
CA GLU A 146 -5.46 6.30 30.30
C GLU A 146 -4.94 6.85 28.96
N ILE A 147 -4.92 8.18 28.81
CA ILE A 147 -4.32 8.83 27.65
C ILE A 147 -2.82 8.50 27.57
N ALA A 148 -2.12 8.52 28.71
CA ALA A 148 -0.70 8.16 28.77
C ALA A 148 -0.48 6.69 28.39
N TRP A 149 -1.28 5.77 28.91
CA TRP A 149 -1.21 4.35 28.56
C TRP A 149 -1.52 4.09 27.08
N LEU A 150 -2.55 4.74 26.55
CA LEU A 150 -2.89 4.68 25.13
C LEU A 150 -1.73 5.19 24.26
N GLY A 151 -1.12 6.31 24.65
CA GLY A 151 0.06 6.85 23.97
C GLY A 151 1.25 5.89 24.00
N ILE A 152 1.52 5.27 25.16
CA ILE A 152 2.58 4.25 25.29
C ILE A 152 2.28 3.03 24.43
N ALA A 153 1.06 2.52 24.47
CA ALA A 153 0.65 1.37 23.67
C ALA A 153 0.78 1.64 22.18
N LEU A 154 0.39 2.84 21.73
CA LEU A 154 0.52 3.27 20.34
C LEU A 154 1.99 3.39 19.90
N LEU A 155 2.85 3.96 20.76
CA LEU A 155 4.29 4.04 20.49
C LEU A 155 4.93 2.65 20.43
N ALA A 156 4.57 1.76 21.36
CA ALA A 156 5.05 0.38 21.36
C ALA A 156 4.61 -0.37 20.10
N TYR A 157 3.33 -0.23 19.70
CA TYR A 157 2.80 -0.81 18.48
C TYR A 157 3.54 -0.29 17.24
N GLY A 158 3.74 1.03 17.13
CA GLY A 158 4.50 1.63 16.04
C GLY A 158 5.95 1.15 15.99
N ALA A 159 6.60 0.97 17.15
CA ALA A 159 7.96 0.47 17.23
C ALA A 159 8.08 -1.00 16.78
N ILE A 160 7.12 -1.84 17.18
CA ILE A 160 7.03 -3.23 16.71
C ILE A 160 6.81 -3.27 15.20
N GLY A 161 5.85 -2.49 14.69
CA GLY A 161 5.58 -2.39 13.25
C GLY A 161 6.80 -1.92 12.46
N ALA A 162 7.56 -0.94 12.98
CA ALA A 162 8.80 -0.48 12.37
C ALA A 162 9.89 -1.55 12.38
N ALA A 163 10.05 -2.31 13.46
CA ALA A 163 11.01 -3.42 13.53
C ALA A 163 10.66 -4.54 12.55
N VAL A 164 9.38 -4.91 12.45
CA VAL A 164 8.91 -5.92 11.49
C VAL A 164 9.14 -5.45 10.05
N ALA A 165 8.75 -4.21 9.72
CA ALA A 165 8.97 -3.63 8.40
C ALA A 165 10.46 -3.53 8.06
N ALA A 166 11.32 -3.16 9.01
CA ALA A 166 12.77 -3.08 8.83
C ALA A 166 13.40 -4.45 8.54
N ALA A 167 13.04 -5.48 9.30
CA ALA A 167 13.51 -6.84 9.07
C ALA A 167 13.03 -7.38 7.71
N TYR A 168 11.77 -7.12 7.37
CA TYR A 168 11.14 -7.59 6.14
C TYR A 168 11.71 -6.90 4.89
N LEU A 169 11.68 -5.57 4.82
CA LEU A 169 12.21 -4.80 3.69
C LEU A 169 13.73 -4.96 3.57
N GLY A 170 14.46 -4.87 4.68
CA GLY A 170 15.92 -5.02 4.68
C GLY A 170 16.36 -6.41 4.27
N GLY A 171 15.63 -7.44 4.71
CA GLY A 171 15.88 -8.81 4.27
C GLY A 171 15.64 -9.03 2.78
N ILE A 172 14.56 -8.45 2.23
CA ILE A 172 14.25 -8.49 0.80
C ILE A 172 15.31 -7.74 -0.02
N ASP A 173 15.65 -6.49 0.34
CA ASP A 173 16.64 -5.68 -0.38
C ASP A 173 17.99 -6.41 -0.46
N ARG A 174 18.49 -6.93 0.68
CA ARG A 174 19.77 -7.64 0.73
C ARG A 174 19.75 -8.92 -0.10
N ARG A 175 18.67 -9.72 -0.06
CA ARG A 175 18.57 -10.92 -0.90
C ARG A 175 18.46 -10.60 -2.38
N LEU A 176 17.79 -9.52 -2.75
CA LEU A 176 17.78 -9.05 -4.15
C LEU A 176 19.16 -8.60 -4.64
N ARG A 177 20.07 -8.22 -3.73
CA ARG A 177 21.48 -7.91 -4.01
C ARG A 177 22.44 -9.10 -3.85
N ASP A 178 21.92 -10.31 -3.67
CA ASP A 178 22.71 -11.52 -3.38
C ASP A 178 23.53 -11.46 -2.08
N GLU A 179 23.12 -10.61 -1.14
CA GLU A 179 23.74 -10.50 0.19
C GLU A 179 23.08 -11.42 1.22
N PRO A 180 23.82 -11.87 2.26
CA PRO A 180 23.23 -12.58 3.38
C PRO A 180 22.30 -11.66 4.20
N ALA A 181 21.07 -12.10 4.40
CA ALA A 181 20.12 -11.36 5.21
C ALA A 181 20.34 -11.59 6.71
N VAL A 182 20.93 -10.60 7.37
CA VAL A 182 21.05 -10.55 8.83
C VAL A 182 19.91 -9.69 9.36
N LEU A 183 18.78 -10.33 9.73
CA LEU A 183 17.54 -9.62 10.09
C LEU A 183 17.73 -8.64 11.24
N LEU A 184 18.47 -9.05 12.27
CA LEU A 184 18.72 -8.19 13.43
C LEU A 184 19.50 -6.91 13.05
N ALA A 185 20.47 -7.02 12.13
CA ALA A 185 21.18 -5.85 11.63
C ALA A 185 20.21 -4.92 10.89
N CYS A 186 19.32 -5.47 10.05
CA CYS A 186 18.30 -4.68 9.35
C CYS A 186 17.36 -3.95 10.33
N VAL A 187 16.96 -4.60 11.44
CA VAL A 187 16.16 -3.95 12.48
C VAL A 187 16.91 -2.79 13.12
N VAL A 188 18.16 -3.01 13.53
CA VAL A 188 18.98 -1.96 14.18
C VAL A 188 19.20 -0.78 13.25
N ASP A 189 19.50 -1.05 11.97
CA ASP A 189 19.86 -0.02 11.00
C ASP A 189 18.64 0.78 10.51
N TYR A 190 17.50 0.11 10.28
CA TYR A 190 16.34 0.73 9.61
C TYR A 190 15.13 1.00 10.50
N ALA A 191 14.92 0.26 11.60
CA ALA A 191 13.72 0.44 12.42
C ALA A 191 13.56 1.85 13.02
N PRO A 192 14.63 2.53 13.51
CA PRO A 192 14.47 3.89 14.03
C PRO A 192 13.96 4.89 12.98
N ARG A 193 14.40 4.72 11.73
CA ARG A 193 14.00 5.60 10.61
C ARG A 193 12.58 5.30 10.15
N LEU A 194 12.22 4.03 10.07
CA LEU A 194 10.85 3.60 9.76
C LEU A 194 9.86 4.03 10.86
N PHE A 195 10.28 3.95 12.14
CA PHE A 195 9.47 4.45 13.25
C PHE A 195 9.24 5.96 13.16
N ALA A 196 10.31 6.74 12.88
CA ALA A 196 10.18 8.17 12.65
C ALA A 196 9.26 8.49 11.46
N TYR A 197 9.36 7.73 10.37
CA TYR A 197 8.44 7.84 9.22
C TYR A 197 6.98 7.59 9.63
N TYR A 198 6.69 6.51 10.36
CA TYR A 198 5.34 6.22 10.84
C TYR A 198 4.83 7.29 11.79
N LEU A 199 5.68 7.87 12.64
CA LEU A 199 5.30 8.99 13.51
C LEU A 199 4.93 10.24 12.70
N VAL A 200 5.68 10.54 11.63
CA VAL A 200 5.36 11.65 10.72
C VAL A 200 4.02 11.42 10.02
N VAL A 201 3.79 10.23 9.48
CA VAL A 201 2.52 9.87 8.82
C VAL A 201 1.36 9.94 9.82
N PHE A 202 1.54 9.37 11.01
CA PHE A 202 0.55 9.42 12.08
C PHE A 202 0.23 10.86 12.51
N ALA A 203 1.25 11.70 12.69
CA ALA A 203 1.05 13.11 13.02
C ALA A 203 0.31 13.86 11.90
N ALA A 204 0.56 13.56 10.63
CA ALA A 204 -0.18 14.13 9.50
C ALA A 204 -1.66 13.72 9.52
N PHE A 205 -1.98 12.45 9.80
CA PHE A 205 -3.37 12.01 9.99
C PHE A 205 -4.03 12.69 11.19
N LEU A 206 -3.32 12.80 12.31
CA LEU A 206 -3.84 13.46 13.51
C LEU A 206 -4.12 14.96 13.26
N ALA A 207 -3.28 15.62 12.47
CA ALA A 207 -3.50 17.01 12.04
C ALA A 207 -4.73 17.18 11.12
N LEU A 208 -5.13 16.12 10.41
CA LEU A 208 -6.31 16.13 9.55
C LEU A 208 -7.62 15.97 10.34
N LEU A 209 -7.57 15.33 11.51
CA LEU A 209 -8.72 15.07 12.39
C LEU A 209 -9.53 16.34 12.76
N PRO A 210 -8.92 17.45 13.26
CA PRO A 210 -9.70 18.65 13.58
C PRO A 210 -10.34 19.28 12.34
N ILE A 211 -9.70 19.18 11.17
CA ILE A 211 -10.26 19.69 9.91
C ILE A 211 -11.51 18.88 9.54
N ALA A 212 -11.46 17.55 9.67
CA ALA A 212 -12.60 16.68 9.42
C ALA A 212 -13.78 16.95 10.37
N LEU A 213 -13.51 17.27 11.65
CA LEU A 213 -14.53 17.58 12.64
C LEU A 213 -15.21 18.94 12.40
N ILE A 214 -14.44 19.96 12.00
CA ILE A 214 -14.95 21.33 11.79
C ILE A 214 -15.66 21.45 10.43
N ALA A 215 -15.17 20.75 9.41
CA ALA A 215 -15.65 20.88 8.04
C ALA A 215 -15.77 19.49 7.37
N PRO A 216 -16.84 18.73 7.65
CA PRO A 216 -16.99 17.37 7.12
C PRO A 216 -17.04 17.33 5.58
N ALA A 217 -17.50 18.41 4.94
CA ALA A 217 -17.45 18.53 3.47
C ALA A 217 -16.01 18.50 2.91
N LEU A 218 -15.00 18.96 3.68
CA LEU A 218 -13.59 18.85 3.28
C LEU A 218 -13.08 17.41 3.31
N VAL A 219 -13.75 16.47 3.99
CA VAL A 219 -13.37 15.04 3.98
C VAL A 219 -13.50 14.47 2.56
N ILE A 220 -14.48 14.91 1.78
CA ILE A 220 -14.60 14.50 0.37
C ILE A 220 -13.38 14.97 -0.44
N LEU A 221 -12.84 16.15 -0.14
CA LEU A 221 -11.61 16.67 -0.76
C LEU A 221 -10.33 15.99 -0.20
N ALA A 222 -10.38 15.45 1.02
CA ALA A 222 -9.27 14.69 1.58
C ALA A 222 -9.01 13.40 0.82
N ILE A 223 -10.03 12.76 0.24
CA ILE A 223 -9.89 11.52 -0.55
C ILE A 223 -8.92 11.71 -1.73
N PRO A 224 -9.14 12.64 -2.69
CA PRO A 224 -8.20 12.85 -3.78
C PRO A 224 -6.84 13.35 -3.29
N LEU A 225 -6.79 14.14 -2.22
CA LEU A 225 -5.53 14.58 -1.62
C LEU A 225 -4.69 13.41 -1.10
N VAL A 226 -5.32 12.46 -0.39
CA VAL A 226 -4.66 11.24 0.11
C VAL A 226 -4.18 10.37 -1.04
N LEU A 227 -4.94 10.25 -2.13
CA LEU A 227 -4.50 9.52 -3.32
C LEU A 227 -3.27 10.16 -3.97
N VAL A 228 -3.25 11.49 -4.09
CA VAL A 228 -2.09 12.23 -4.62
C VAL A 228 -0.89 12.07 -3.70
N LEU A 229 -1.06 12.27 -2.39
CA LEU A 229 0.03 12.09 -1.41
C LEU A 229 0.56 10.65 -1.39
N GLY A 230 -0.34 9.66 -1.46
CA GLY A 230 0.01 8.25 -1.56
C GLY A 230 0.84 7.98 -2.81
N TYR A 231 0.43 8.49 -3.97
CA TYR A 231 1.23 8.36 -5.19
C TYR A 231 2.60 9.06 -5.09
N LEU A 232 2.66 10.27 -4.51
CA LEU A 232 3.91 11.02 -4.35
C LEU A 232 4.91 10.33 -3.41
N PHE A 233 4.41 9.63 -2.39
CA PHE A 233 5.23 9.18 -1.27
C PHE A 233 5.23 7.66 -1.04
N TYR A 234 4.62 6.85 -1.91
CA TYR A 234 4.61 5.39 -1.73
C TYR A 234 6.02 4.81 -1.65
N ALA A 235 6.99 5.40 -2.36
CA ALA A 235 8.37 4.90 -2.37
C ALA A 235 9.19 5.33 -1.13
N ALA A 236 8.74 6.34 -0.37
CA ALA A 236 9.46 6.87 0.77
C ALA A 236 9.89 5.80 1.80
N PRO A 237 9.02 4.91 2.30
CA PRO A 237 9.44 3.89 3.26
C PRO A 237 10.42 2.87 2.67
N PHE A 238 10.37 2.61 1.36
CA PHE A 238 11.31 1.72 0.68
C PHE A 238 12.68 2.36 0.52
N LEU A 239 12.73 3.66 0.22
CA LEU A 239 13.98 4.41 0.06
C LEU A 239 14.77 4.56 1.36
N LEU A 240 14.10 4.53 2.52
CA LEU A 240 14.77 4.46 3.83
C LEU A 240 15.68 3.23 3.95
N VAL A 241 15.30 2.13 3.32
CA VAL A 241 16.01 0.85 3.36
C VAL A 241 16.96 0.74 2.17
N VAL A 242 16.43 0.87 0.96
CA VAL A 242 17.16 0.62 -0.29
C VAL A 242 18.31 1.61 -0.51
N ALA A 243 18.09 2.89 -0.18
CA ALA A 243 19.08 3.94 -0.36
C ALA A 243 19.81 4.33 0.93
N ASP A 244 19.53 3.62 2.04
CA ASP A 244 19.97 4.01 3.38
C ASP A 244 19.71 5.51 3.66
N ALA A 245 18.58 6.03 3.18
CA ALA A 245 18.28 7.46 3.24
C ALA A 245 17.75 7.88 4.62
N GLY A 246 17.96 9.15 4.98
CA GLY A 246 17.23 9.78 6.07
C GLY A 246 15.77 10.07 5.68
N VAL A 247 14.89 10.28 6.67
CA VAL A 247 13.44 10.47 6.43
C VAL A 247 13.15 11.61 5.44
N LEU A 248 13.73 12.79 5.65
CA LEU A 248 13.51 13.94 4.78
C LEU A 248 14.03 13.69 3.34
N GLU A 249 15.20 13.07 3.22
CA GLU A 249 15.80 12.75 1.93
C GLU A 249 14.97 11.70 1.17
N ALA A 250 14.43 10.70 1.88
CA ALA A 250 13.52 9.70 1.30
C ALA A 250 12.24 10.35 0.74
N PHE A 251 11.63 11.28 1.48
CA PHE A 251 10.47 12.05 0.98
C PHE A 251 10.82 12.88 -0.25
N ARG A 252 11.96 13.60 -0.22
CA ARG A 252 12.43 14.42 -1.34
C ARG A 252 12.69 13.58 -2.59
N ARG A 253 13.38 12.44 -2.46
CA ARG A 253 13.66 11.53 -3.58
C ARG A 253 12.37 10.90 -4.12
N SER A 254 11.47 10.44 -3.24
CA SER A 254 10.16 9.90 -3.69
C SER A 254 9.38 10.95 -4.49
N TYR A 255 9.33 12.19 -4.03
CA TYR A 255 8.70 13.30 -4.76
C TYR A 255 9.36 13.55 -6.12
N ALA A 256 10.70 13.57 -6.17
CA ALA A 256 11.43 13.75 -7.42
C ALA A 256 11.12 12.63 -8.43
N PHE A 257 11.09 11.36 -8.00
CA PHE A 257 10.71 10.23 -8.86
C PHE A 257 9.25 10.32 -9.33
N ALA A 258 8.33 10.71 -8.44
CA ALA A 258 6.92 10.87 -8.77
C ALA A 258 6.69 11.97 -9.83
N MET A 259 7.40 13.09 -9.72
CA MET A 259 7.35 14.22 -10.67
C MET A 259 8.04 13.91 -11.99
N ALA A 260 9.12 13.12 -11.98
CA ALA A 260 9.73 12.61 -13.20
C ALA A 260 8.80 11.62 -13.95
N GLY A 261 7.93 10.91 -13.22
CA GLY A 261 6.93 10.00 -13.76
C GLY A 261 7.56 8.77 -14.41
N GLY A 262 7.17 8.47 -15.65
CA GLY A 262 7.79 7.41 -16.45
C GLY A 262 7.65 6.01 -15.83
N ALA A 263 8.77 5.39 -15.48
CA ALA A 263 8.79 4.04 -14.91
C ALA A 263 8.09 3.97 -13.54
N TYR A 264 8.21 5.03 -12.73
CA TYR A 264 7.57 5.15 -11.42
C TYR A 264 6.04 5.10 -11.56
N PHE A 265 5.47 5.96 -12.40
CA PHE A 265 4.04 6.01 -12.68
C PHE A 265 3.51 4.69 -13.25
N ARG A 266 4.17 4.14 -14.29
CA ARG A 266 3.73 2.89 -14.93
C ARG A 266 3.81 1.70 -13.98
N PHE A 267 4.81 1.68 -13.10
CA PHE A 267 4.89 0.66 -12.05
C PHE A 267 3.72 0.79 -11.08
N ALA A 268 3.42 2.00 -10.60
CA ALA A 268 2.30 2.23 -9.69
C ALA A 268 0.96 1.78 -10.30
N VAL A 269 0.69 2.12 -11.56
CA VAL A 269 -0.51 1.65 -12.28
C VAL A 269 -0.54 0.12 -12.40
N GLY A 270 0.57 -0.50 -12.80
CA GLY A 270 0.66 -1.96 -12.91
C GLY A 270 0.44 -2.66 -11.56
N HIS A 271 0.98 -2.10 -10.49
CA HIS A 271 0.81 -2.59 -9.12
C HIS A 271 -0.66 -2.50 -8.67
N VAL A 272 -1.30 -1.34 -8.87
CA VAL A 272 -2.72 -1.14 -8.51
C VAL A 272 -3.62 -2.09 -9.29
N VAL A 273 -3.39 -2.29 -10.59
CA VAL A 273 -4.16 -3.23 -11.40
C VAL A 273 -3.95 -4.67 -10.92
N ALA A 274 -2.71 -5.06 -10.61
CA ALA A 274 -2.42 -6.38 -10.06
C ALA A 274 -3.10 -6.60 -8.70
N ALA A 275 -3.02 -5.61 -7.80
CA ALA A 275 -3.70 -5.64 -6.51
C ALA A 275 -5.21 -5.79 -6.67
N ALA A 276 -5.84 -5.05 -7.59
CA ALA A 276 -7.27 -5.15 -7.85
C ALA A 276 -7.70 -6.53 -8.40
N ILE A 277 -6.91 -7.12 -9.30
CA ILE A 277 -7.17 -8.49 -9.81
C ILE A 277 -7.07 -9.52 -8.68
N VAL A 278 -6.01 -9.41 -7.87
CA VAL A 278 -5.81 -10.31 -6.72
C VAL A 278 -6.92 -10.13 -5.70
N SER A 279 -7.32 -8.90 -5.41
CA SER A 279 -8.44 -8.56 -4.52
C SER A 279 -9.73 -9.29 -4.93
N LEU A 280 -10.07 -9.25 -6.22
CA LEU A 280 -11.25 -9.95 -6.75
C LEU A 280 -11.16 -11.47 -6.54
N VAL A 281 -10.01 -12.07 -6.81
CA VAL A 281 -9.79 -13.51 -6.59
C VAL A 281 -9.92 -13.85 -5.10
N LEU A 282 -9.26 -13.09 -4.22
CA LEU A 282 -9.31 -13.32 -2.77
C LEU A 282 -10.73 -13.16 -2.24
N SER A 283 -11.49 -12.17 -2.71
CA SER A 283 -12.89 -11.96 -2.32
C SER A 283 -13.77 -13.17 -2.68
N ILE A 284 -13.59 -13.75 -3.87
CA ILE A 284 -14.31 -14.99 -4.26
C ILE A 284 -13.92 -16.15 -3.34
N LEU A 285 -12.63 -16.30 -3.03
CA LEU A 285 -12.14 -17.37 -2.17
C LEU A 285 -12.68 -17.25 -0.74
N LEU A 286 -12.72 -16.06 -0.16
CA LEU A 286 -13.17 -15.86 1.23
C LEU A 286 -14.64 -16.26 1.44
N ASN A 287 -15.47 -16.23 0.39
CA ASN A 287 -16.85 -16.74 0.46
C ASN A 287 -16.93 -18.27 0.64
N GLY A 288 -15.81 -18.99 0.53
CA GLY A 288 -15.71 -20.45 0.74
C GLY A 288 -15.57 -20.89 2.21
N GLY A 289 -15.80 -19.99 3.19
CA GLY A 289 -15.67 -20.27 4.61
C GLY A 289 -14.22 -20.61 5.02
N VAL A 290 -14.04 -21.54 5.95
CA VAL A 290 -12.70 -21.92 6.48
C VAL A 290 -11.73 -22.36 5.36
N VAL A 291 -12.21 -23.15 4.41
CA VAL A 291 -11.38 -23.64 3.29
C VAL A 291 -11.01 -22.49 2.37
N GLY A 292 -11.98 -21.63 2.06
CA GLY A 292 -11.80 -20.41 1.29
C GLY A 292 -10.76 -19.48 1.89
N PHE A 293 -10.87 -19.21 3.19
CA PHE A 293 -9.91 -18.44 3.97
C PHE A 293 -8.50 -19.03 3.93
N ALA A 294 -8.35 -20.34 4.15
CA ALA A 294 -7.05 -21.00 4.11
C ALA A 294 -6.37 -20.87 2.73
N LEU A 295 -7.15 -21.02 1.64
CA LEU A 295 -6.65 -20.82 0.28
C LEU A 295 -6.29 -19.36 0.01
N ALA A 296 -7.14 -18.42 0.44
CA ALA A 296 -6.90 -16.99 0.29
C ALA A 296 -5.60 -16.58 0.99
N LEU A 297 -5.39 -17.06 2.22
CA LEU A 297 -4.18 -16.81 3.00
C LEU A 297 -2.92 -17.40 2.33
N LEU A 298 -3.03 -18.64 1.81
CA LEU A 298 -1.94 -19.31 1.11
C LEU A 298 -1.53 -18.60 -0.19
N ILE A 299 -2.48 -17.95 -0.88
CA ILE A 299 -2.23 -17.19 -2.11
C ILE A 299 -1.74 -15.77 -1.79
N ALA A 300 -2.37 -15.09 -0.83
CA ALA A 300 -2.07 -13.70 -0.51
C ALA A 300 -0.64 -13.52 0.01
N SER A 301 -0.13 -14.45 0.82
CA SER A 301 1.23 -14.39 1.37
C SER A 301 2.34 -14.30 0.31
N PRO A 302 2.47 -15.24 -0.66
CA PRO A 302 3.47 -15.14 -1.72
C PRO A 302 3.20 -13.99 -2.69
N VAL A 303 1.93 -13.66 -2.96
CA VAL A 303 1.59 -12.54 -3.85
C VAL A 303 2.00 -11.20 -3.23
N GLY A 304 1.69 -10.98 -1.95
CA GLY A 304 2.10 -9.79 -1.20
C GLY A 304 3.63 -9.66 -1.13
N LEU A 305 4.33 -10.78 -0.95
CA LEU A 305 5.79 -10.82 -1.03
C LEU A 305 6.31 -10.39 -2.41
N VAL A 306 5.77 -10.97 -3.49
CA VAL A 306 6.22 -10.65 -4.85
C VAL A 306 5.98 -9.18 -5.18
N LEU A 307 4.81 -8.64 -4.83
CA LEU A 307 4.47 -7.23 -5.06
C LEU A 307 5.36 -6.27 -4.24
N THR A 308 5.64 -6.61 -2.98
CA THR A 308 6.56 -5.81 -2.14
C THR A 308 7.98 -5.86 -2.69
N ALA A 309 8.50 -7.05 -2.99
CA ALA A 309 9.85 -7.22 -3.53
C ALA A 309 10.02 -6.59 -4.92
N ALA A 310 8.97 -6.60 -5.74
CA ALA A 310 8.99 -5.89 -7.02
C ALA A 310 9.12 -4.37 -6.82
N THR A 311 8.50 -3.83 -5.77
CA THR A 311 8.62 -2.41 -5.40
C THR A 311 10.02 -2.08 -4.89
N VAL A 312 10.61 -2.93 -4.05
CA VAL A 312 12.02 -2.83 -3.64
C VAL A 312 12.94 -2.83 -4.86
N SER A 313 12.73 -3.76 -5.80
CA SER A 313 13.53 -3.85 -7.02
C SER A 313 13.40 -2.61 -7.93
N LEU A 314 12.22 -2.00 -8.00
CA LEU A 314 12.03 -0.71 -8.68
C LEU A 314 12.85 0.38 -7.98
N CYS A 315 12.74 0.49 -6.66
CA CYS A 315 13.47 1.48 -5.89
C CYS A 315 14.99 1.35 -6.06
N GLN A 316 15.53 0.13 -6.11
CA GLN A 316 16.94 -0.13 -6.42
C GLN A 316 17.31 0.44 -7.80
N GLU A 317 16.53 0.12 -8.84
CA GLU A 317 16.78 0.60 -10.20
C GLU A 317 16.70 2.14 -10.30
N LEU A 318 15.79 2.78 -9.57
CA LEU A 318 15.64 4.24 -9.53
C LEU A 318 16.84 4.91 -8.84
N VAL A 319 17.30 4.36 -7.71
CA VAL A 319 18.48 4.87 -6.98
C VAL A 319 19.74 4.70 -7.83
N ASP A 320 19.94 3.52 -8.43
CA ASP A 320 21.08 3.26 -9.32
C ASP A 320 21.10 4.18 -10.55
N ALA A 321 19.93 4.59 -11.04
CA ALA A 321 19.82 5.53 -12.16
C ALA A 321 20.16 6.98 -11.76
N ASP A 322 19.77 7.38 -10.55
CA ASP A 322 20.02 8.72 -9.99
C ASP A 322 21.50 8.93 -9.60
N ASP A 323 22.19 7.89 -9.14
CA ASP A 323 23.61 7.97 -8.75
C ASP A 323 24.59 7.96 -9.95
N LYS A 324 24.17 7.45 -11.12
CA LYS A 324 24.99 7.40 -12.35
C LYS A 324 25.49 8.76 -12.86
N PRO A 325 24.71 9.85 -12.92
CA PRO A 325 25.20 11.16 -13.37
C PRO A 325 26.32 11.76 -12.50
N HIS A 326 26.54 11.28 -11.27
CA HIS A 326 27.62 11.76 -10.39
C HIS A 326 28.91 10.93 -10.50
N ARG A 327 28.87 9.77 -11.16
CA ARG A 327 30.04 9.02 -11.63
C ARG A 327 30.39 9.45 -13.06
N ALA A 328 30.86 10.69 -13.24
CA ALA A 328 31.61 11.00 -14.45
C ALA A 328 32.83 10.06 -14.53
N PRO A 329 33.23 9.60 -15.73
CA PRO A 329 34.38 8.71 -15.87
C PRO A 329 35.58 9.42 -15.24
N SER A 330 36.23 8.77 -14.27
CA SER A 330 37.57 9.14 -13.87
C SER A 330 38.36 9.20 -15.17
N VAL A 331 38.63 10.43 -15.62
CA VAL A 331 39.51 10.71 -16.74
C VAL A 331 40.73 9.85 -16.50
N ASP A 332 40.98 8.97 -17.45
CA ASP A 332 42.17 8.15 -17.64
C ASP A 332 43.40 9.07 -17.64
N ARG A 333 43.78 9.54 -16.45
CA ARG A 333 44.87 10.49 -16.21
C ARG A 333 46.21 9.78 -16.24
N ASP A 334 46.20 8.45 -16.29
CA ASP A 334 47.38 7.61 -16.36
C ASP A 334 47.85 7.38 -17.81
N ARG A 335 47.12 7.85 -18.82
CA ARG A 335 47.52 7.71 -20.23
C ARG A 335 48.51 8.77 -20.73
N PHE A 336 48.83 9.79 -19.94
CA PHE A 336 49.70 10.89 -20.37
C PHE A 336 51.10 10.93 -19.75
N ASP A 337 51.46 10.02 -18.84
CA ASP A 337 52.74 10.08 -18.11
C ASP A 337 53.81 9.07 -18.56
N SER A 338 53.70 8.53 -19.79
CA SER A 338 54.68 7.56 -20.33
C SER A 338 55.50 8.06 -21.53
N SER A 339 55.61 9.37 -21.70
CA SER A 339 56.47 9.96 -22.74
C SER A 339 57.18 11.23 -22.29
N THR A 340 58.20 11.06 -21.45
CA THR A 340 59.36 11.98 -21.31
C THR A 340 60.57 11.23 -20.82
#